data_AF-A0A7G8WD99-F1
#
_entry.id   AF-A0A7G8WD99-F1
#
_cell.length_a   1.000
_cell.length_b   1.000
_cell.length_c   1.000
_cell.angle_alpha   90.00
_cell.angle_beta   90.00
_cell.angle_gamma   90.00
#
_symmetry.space_group_name_H-M   'P 1'
#
loop_
_entity.id
_entity.type
_entity.pdbx_description
1 polymer ?
#
loop_
_entity_poly.entity_id
_entity_poly.type
_entity_poly.pdbx_seq_one_letter_code
_entity_poly.pdbx_strand_id
1 'polypeptide(L)'
;MKYRINKYITLNGKTQEVTLPDSAYGEWIIYENNEPKYHVNIFNYESKSDCLVLVIMNENKSEFKNILTDINNRFKRNLTLSSKTNFGIKINSKLVESELSPLPFEWIEQYTELIKPPWEKYPDVDPNDMFWRMGKGEDTLSTFTRYYNVLDQNEKEEFEKKFKPNNEWSDFYE
;
A
#
# COMPACT_ATOMS: atom_id res chain seq x y z
N MET A 1 -8.62 -5.31 -13.10
CA MET A 1 -9.50 -4.15 -12.72
C MET A 1 -9.83 -3.30 -13.96
N LYS A 2 -10.90 -2.47 -13.95
CA LYS A 2 -11.20 -1.51 -15.04
C LYS A 2 -10.56 -0.15 -14.78
N TYR A 3 -9.78 0.33 -15.73
CA TYR A 3 -9.16 1.66 -15.72
C TYR A 3 -9.72 2.54 -16.83
N ARG A 4 -9.64 3.85 -16.66
CA ARG A 4 -10.04 4.83 -17.68
C ARG A 4 -8.82 5.26 -18.49
N ILE A 5 -8.82 4.96 -19.78
CA ILE A 5 -7.82 5.46 -20.72
C ILE A 5 -8.34 6.75 -21.34
N ASN A 6 -7.68 7.87 -21.02
CA ASN A 6 -7.92 9.18 -21.60
C ASN A 6 -6.90 9.42 -22.72
N LYS A 7 -7.36 9.85 -23.89
CA LYS A 7 -6.47 10.25 -25.00
C LYS A 7 -6.47 11.76 -25.14
N TYR A 8 -5.29 12.33 -25.32
CA TYR A 8 -5.09 13.76 -25.50
C TYR A 8 -4.34 14.05 -26.78
N ILE A 9 -4.63 15.22 -27.37
CA ILE A 9 -3.76 15.87 -28.35
C ILE A 9 -3.00 16.98 -27.63
N THR A 10 -1.68 16.93 -27.71
CA THR A 10 -0.75 17.91 -27.13
C THR A 10 0.08 18.55 -28.24
N LEU A 11 0.89 19.55 -27.91
CA LEU A 11 1.86 20.14 -28.85
C LEU A 11 2.84 19.11 -29.42
N ASN A 12 3.14 18.05 -28.65
CA ASN A 12 4.09 17.00 -29.03
C ASN A 12 3.41 15.78 -29.67
N GLY A 13 2.12 15.89 -30.02
CA GLY A 13 1.34 14.82 -30.65
C GLY A 13 0.32 14.16 -29.73
N LYS A 14 -0.10 12.95 -30.10
CA LYS A 14 -1.11 12.16 -29.38
C LYS A 14 -0.48 11.38 -28.24
N THR A 15 -1.16 11.37 -27.11
CA THR A 15 -0.69 10.73 -25.87
C THR A 15 -1.88 10.16 -25.09
N GLN A 16 -1.60 9.27 -24.15
CA GLN A 16 -2.60 8.54 -23.37
C GLN A 16 -2.26 8.60 -21.89
N GLU A 17 -3.29 8.67 -21.06
CA GLU A 17 -3.21 8.62 -19.61
C GLU A 17 -4.18 7.57 -19.09
N VAL A 18 -3.74 6.83 -18.07
CA VAL A 18 -4.56 5.85 -17.37
C VAL A 18 -4.95 6.40 -16.00
N THR A 19 -6.24 6.59 -15.77
CA THR A 19 -6.76 7.09 -14.50
C THR A 19 -7.68 6.05 -13.88
N LEU A 20 -7.88 6.16 -12.57
CA LEU A 20 -8.97 5.45 -11.91
C LEU A 20 -10.32 5.93 -12.47
N PRO A 21 -11.33 5.05 -12.57
CA PRO A 21 -12.66 5.44 -13.03
C PRO A 21 -13.31 6.47 -12.09
N ASP A 22 -13.08 6.30 -10.79
CA ASP A 22 -13.56 7.17 -9.71
C ASP A 22 -12.38 7.59 -8.82
N SER A 23 -12.46 8.77 -8.22
CA SER A 23 -11.43 9.26 -7.29
C SER A 23 -11.67 8.65 -5.91
N ALA A 24 -10.98 7.56 -5.59
CA ALA A 24 -10.93 7.02 -4.24
C ALA A 24 -9.70 7.59 -3.52
N TYR A 25 -9.89 8.18 -2.33
CA TYR A 25 -8.79 8.33 -1.39
C TYR A 25 -8.19 6.93 -1.13
N GLY A 26 -6.88 6.81 -0.96
CA GLY A 26 -6.23 5.53 -0.69
C GLY A 26 -5.96 4.63 -1.90
N GLU A 27 -6.20 5.11 -3.12
CA GLU A 27 -5.96 4.34 -4.34
C GLU A 27 -5.15 5.15 -5.36
N TRP A 28 -4.08 4.55 -5.90
CA TRP A 28 -3.14 5.24 -6.78
C TRP A 28 -2.66 4.37 -7.93
N ILE A 29 -2.59 4.97 -9.12
CA ILE A 29 -1.84 4.43 -10.25
C ILE A 29 -0.45 5.06 -10.23
N ILE A 30 0.57 4.21 -10.25
CA ILE A 30 1.96 4.63 -10.22
C ILE A 30 2.55 4.46 -11.61
N TYR A 31 3.10 5.55 -12.09
CA TYR A 31 3.77 5.62 -13.38
C TYR A 31 5.27 5.42 -13.18
N GLU A 32 5.89 4.59 -14.00
CA GLU A 32 7.34 4.53 -14.13
C GLU A 32 7.72 5.05 -15.51
N ASN A 33 8.61 6.04 -15.59
CA ASN A 33 9.03 6.63 -16.87
C ASN A 33 7.85 7.14 -17.74
N ASN A 34 6.80 7.66 -17.10
CA ASN A 34 5.53 8.10 -17.69
C ASN A 34 4.64 6.97 -18.26
N GLU A 35 4.93 5.70 -17.98
CA GLU A 35 4.04 4.59 -18.29
C GLU A 35 3.38 4.07 -17.02
N PRO A 36 2.05 3.83 -17.00
CA PRO A 36 1.40 3.22 -15.84
C PRO A 36 1.94 1.80 -15.66
N LYS A 37 2.48 1.49 -14.48
CA LYS A 37 3.06 0.18 -14.19
C LYS A 37 2.41 -0.49 -13.00
N TYR A 38 2.13 0.29 -11.95
CA TYR A 38 1.66 -0.27 -10.69
C TYR A 38 0.35 0.34 -10.24
N HIS A 39 -0.36 -0.43 -9.42
CA HIS A 39 -1.57 -0.03 -8.74
C HIS A 39 -1.42 -0.31 -7.26
N VAL A 40 -1.75 0.66 -6.42
CA VAL A 40 -1.76 0.51 -4.96
C VAL A 40 -3.13 0.89 -4.45
N ASN A 41 -3.72 0.00 -3.64
CA ASN A 41 -5.00 0.22 -2.98
C ASN A 41 -4.90 -0.18 -1.50
N ILE A 42 -4.80 0.81 -0.63
CA ILE A 42 -4.61 0.60 0.82
C ILE A 42 -5.89 0.15 1.54
N PHE A 43 -6.99 -0.08 0.81
CA PHE A 43 -8.26 -0.55 1.36
C PHE A 43 -8.68 -1.94 0.88
N ASN A 44 -8.07 -2.45 -0.18
CA ASN A 44 -8.38 -3.77 -0.74
C ASN A 44 -7.41 -4.87 -0.27
N TYR A 45 -6.23 -4.49 0.25
CA TYR A 45 -5.24 -5.38 0.89
C TYR A 45 -4.87 -6.62 0.06
N GLU A 46 -4.89 -6.51 -1.28
CA GLU A 46 -4.64 -7.65 -2.17
C GLU A 46 -3.16 -8.04 -2.24
N SER A 47 -2.26 -7.20 -1.74
CA SER A 47 -0.83 -7.45 -1.74
C SER A 47 -0.15 -7.04 -0.42
N LYS A 48 0.98 -7.71 -0.11
CA LYS A 48 1.89 -7.33 0.98
C LYS A 48 2.30 -5.87 0.91
N SER A 49 2.49 -5.37 -0.31
CA SER A 49 2.87 -3.98 -0.55
C SER A 49 1.77 -3.00 -0.19
N ASP A 50 0.51 -3.28 -0.52
CA ASP A 50 -0.63 -2.43 -0.15
C ASP A 50 -0.76 -2.29 1.36
N CYS A 51 -0.64 -3.41 2.09
CA CYS A 51 -0.63 -3.42 3.55
C CYS A 51 0.50 -2.55 4.10
N LEU A 52 1.71 -2.70 3.56
CA LEU A 52 2.88 -1.99 4.09
C LEU A 52 2.87 -0.50 3.76
N VAL A 53 2.32 -0.09 2.60
CA VAL A 53 2.11 1.33 2.28
C VAL A 53 1.21 1.99 3.32
N LEU A 54 0.09 1.37 3.70
CA LEU A 54 -0.79 1.88 4.76
C LEU A 54 -0.03 2.10 6.06
N VAL A 55 0.78 1.12 6.47
CA VAL A 55 1.56 1.16 7.71
C VAL A 55 2.55 2.32 7.69
N ILE A 56 3.32 2.45 6.61
CA ILE A 56 4.31 3.53 6.48
C ILE A 56 3.61 4.89 6.56
N MET A 57 2.45 5.04 5.90
CA MET A 57 1.70 6.29 5.92
C MET A 57 1.21 6.65 7.34
N ASN A 58 0.70 5.65 8.08
CA ASN A 58 0.16 5.85 9.42
C ASN A 58 1.25 6.09 10.47
N GLU A 59 2.29 5.26 10.49
CA GLU A 59 3.36 5.32 11.51
C GLU A 59 4.27 6.55 11.31
N ASN A 60 4.65 6.83 10.06
CA ASN A 60 5.56 7.94 9.77
C ASN A 60 4.83 9.26 9.52
N LYS A 61 3.48 9.28 9.58
CA LYS A 61 2.64 10.43 9.21
C LYS A 61 3.05 11.02 7.86
N SER A 62 3.34 10.15 6.91
CA SER A 62 3.96 10.51 5.64
C SER A 62 2.97 10.34 4.49
N GLU A 63 3.04 11.26 3.53
CA GLU A 63 2.29 11.12 2.27
C GLU A 63 2.88 10.00 1.41
N PHE A 64 2.04 9.37 0.59
CA PHE A 64 2.47 8.32 -0.33
C PHE A 64 3.56 8.80 -1.32
N LYS A 65 3.51 10.09 -1.69
CA LYS A 65 4.54 10.73 -2.55
C LYS A 65 5.95 10.65 -1.96
N ASN A 66 6.09 10.70 -0.64
CA ASN A 66 7.39 10.61 0.01
C ASN A 66 7.94 9.17 -0.06
N ILE A 67 7.05 8.17 0.02
CA ILE A 67 7.42 6.75 -0.16
C ILE A 67 7.99 6.56 -1.58
N LEU A 68 7.31 7.08 -2.61
CA LEU A 68 7.83 7.02 -3.98
C LEU A 68 9.16 7.76 -4.16
N THR A 69 9.34 8.90 -3.46
CA THR A 69 10.58 9.67 -3.50
C THR A 69 11.75 8.88 -2.93
N ASP A 70 11.55 8.21 -1.79
CA ASP A 70 12.54 7.33 -1.19
C ASP A 70 12.90 6.16 -2.14
N ILE A 71 11.89 5.48 -2.70
CA ILE A 71 12.09 4.39 -3.66
C ILE A 71 12.89 4.87 -4.88
N ASN A 72 12.53 6.03 -5.45
CA ASN A 72 13.26 6.61 -6.58
C ASN A 72 14.73 6.85 -6.23
N ASN A 73 15.02 7.34 -5.03
CA ASN A 73 16.38 7.63 -4.58
C ASN A 73 17.22 6.37 -4.37
N ARG A 74 16.65 5.35 -3.70
CA ARG A 74 17.32 4.08 -3.38
C ARG A 74 17.52 3.21 -4.62
N PHE A 75 16.49 3.09 -5.47
CA PHE A 75 16.50 2.18 -6.62
C PHE A 75 16.76 2.85 -7.96
N LYS A 76 17.09 4.15 -7.97
CA LYS A 76 17.34 4.96 -9.19
C LYS A 76 16.20 4.83 -10.21
N ARG A 77 14.96 4.92 -9.74
CA ARG A 77 13.73 4.87 -10.54
C ARG A 77 13.15 6.27 -10.76
N ASN A 78 12.09 6.32 -11.57
CA ASN A 78 11.35 7.53 -11.90
C ASN A 78 9.84 7.27 -11.78
N LEU A 79 9.42 7.01 -10.55
CA LEU A 79 8.05 6.75 -10.15
C LEU A 79 7.30 8.07 -9.88
N THR A 80 6.09 8.21 -10.42
CA THR A 80 5.21 9.37 -10.22
C THR A 80 3.75 8.95 -10.05
N LEU A 81 2.94 9.79 -9.39
CA LEU A 81 1.49 9.57 -9.21
C LEU A 81 0.63 10.09 -10.37
N SER A 82 1.24 10.84 -11.28
CA SER A 82 0.57 11.34 -12.47
C SER A 82 1.48 11.19 -13.68
N SER A 83 0.86 11.09 -14.84
CA SER A 83 1.57 11.24 -16.10
C SER A 83 2.04 12.69 -16.26
N LYS A 84 3.08 12.95 -17.08
CA LYS A 84 3.50 14.33 -17.43
C LYS A 84 2.52 15.03 -18.39
N THR A 85 1.38 14.43 -18.67
CA THR A 85 0.48 14.77 -19.78
C THR A 85 -0.50 15.90 -19.45
N ASN A 86 -0.12 16.85 -18.61
CA ASN A 86 -1.05 17.84 -18.06
C ASN A 86 -1.46 18.95 -19.04
N PHE A 87 -0.93 18.97 -20.27
CA PHE A 87 -1.19 20.01 -21.27
C PHE A 87 -1.66 19.41 -22.60
N GLY A 88 -2.97 19.16 -22.73
CA GLY A 88 -3.58 18.68 -23.97
C GLY A 88 -5.11 18.75 -23.97
N ILE A 89 -5.69 18.76 -25.17
CA ILE A 89 -7.14 18.68 -25.35
C ILE A 89 -7.54 17.20 -25.30
N LYS A 90 -8.41 16.85 -24.35
CA LYS A 90 -8.97 15.50 -24.24
C LYS A 90 -9.86 15.21 -25.44
N ILE A 91 -9.55 14.15 -26.18
CA ILE A 91 -10.27 13.77 -27.41
C ILE A 91 -11.08 12.47 -27.28
N ASN A 92 -10.71 11.60 -26.34
CA ASN A 92 -11.40 10.32 -26.12
C ASN A 92 -11.22 9.86 -24.68
N SER A 93 -12.19 9.10 -24.19
CA SER A 93 -12.18 8.44 -22.88
C SER A 93 -12.84 7.08 -23.03
N LYS A 94 -12.16 6.00 -22.61
CA LYS A 94 -12.76 4.66 -22.57
C LYS A 94 -12.37 3.89 -21.31
N LEU A 95 -13.26 3.03 -20.84
CA LEU A 95 -12.92 2.04 -19.82
C LEU A 95 -12.29 0.82 -20.48
N VAL A 96 -11.17 0.36 -19.92
CA VAL A 96 -10.43 -0.82 -20.39
C VAL A 96 -10.06 -1.66 -19.19
N GLU A 97 -10.25 -2.96 -19.32
CA GLU A 97 -9.76 -3.92 -18.35
C GLU A 97 -8.26 -4.12 -18.55
N SER A 98 -7.50 -3.95 -17.47
CA SER A 98 -6.05 -4.15 -17.45
C SER A 98 -5.68 -4.68 -16.08
N GLU A 99 -4.53 -5.34 -16.01
CA GLU A 99 -3.89 -5.75 -14.77
C GLU A 99 -2.65 -4.88 -14.60
N LEU A 100 -2.65 -4.03 -13.56
CA LEU A 100 -1.47 -3.33 -13.10
C LEU A 100 -0.96 -4.08 -11.87
N SER A 101 0.34 -4.34 -11.83
CA SER A 101 0.93 -5.08 -10.71
C SER A 101 0.92 -4.23 -9.42
N PRO A 102 0.93 -4.83 -8.23
CA PRO A 102 1.22 -4.08 -7.02
C PRO A 102 2.63 -3.48 -7.07
N LEU A 103 2.90 -2.49 -6.21
CA LEU A 103 4.25 -1.99 -6.02
C LEU A 103 5.18 -3.15 -5.61
N PRO A 104 6.41 -3.29 -6.17
CA PRO A 104 7.33 -4.35 -5.77
C PRO A 104 7.59 -4.33 -4.27
N PHE A 105 7.39 -5.48 -3.63
CA PHE A 105 7.48 -5.60 -2.17
C PHE A 105 8.90 -5.35 -1.67
N GLU A 106 9.90 -5.79 -2.43
CA GLU A 106 11.33 -5.68 -2.12
C GLU A 106 11.77 -4.21 -2.02
N TRP A 107 10.99 -3.27 -2.59
CA TRP A 107 11.30 -1.85 -2.47
C TRP A 107 10.94 -1.26 -1.11
N ILE A 108 10.05 -1.92 -0.37
CA ILE A 108 9.55 -1.44 0.91
C ILE A 108 9.67 -2.47 2.04
N GLU A 109 10.22 -3.66 1.76
CA GLU A 109 10.34 -4.77 2.71
C GLU A 109 11.01 -4.38 4.04
N GLN A 110 11.94 -3.42 4.03
CA GLN A 110 12.61 -3.00 5.27
C GLN A 110 11.64 -2.38 6.28
N TYR A 111 10.51 -1.83 5.82
CA TYR A 111 9.49 -1.24 6.69
C TYR A 111 8.63 -2.29 7.41
N THR A 112 8.82 -3.59 7.13
CA THR A 112 8.16 -4.66 7.90
C THR A 112 8.49 -4.61 9.40
N GLU A 113 9.58 -3.95 9.79
CA GLU A 113 9.91 -3.64 11.18
C GLU A 113 8.87 -2.76 11.91
N LEU A 114 8.03 -2.04 11.15
CA LEU A 114 6.93 -1.25 11.67
C LEU A 114 5.70 -2.10 12.04
N ILE A 115 5.61 -3.33 11.50
CA ILE A 115 4.55 -4.28 11.85
C ILE A 115 4.93 -4.94 13.17
N LYS A 116 4.30 -4.48 14.25
CA LYS A 116 4.47 -5.05 15.59
C LYS A 116 3.18 -5.71 16.06
N PRO A 117 3.27 -6.87 16.73
CA PRO A 117 2.10 -7.47 17.36
C PRO A 117 1.59 -6.59 18.52
N PRO A 118 0.32 -6.79 18.92
CA PRO A 118 -0.31 -6.03 20.00
C PRO A 118 0.53 -5.92 21.28
N TRP A 119 1.07 -7.04 21.76
CA TRP A 119 1.85 -7.12 23.02
C TRP A 119 3.22 -6.47 22.94
N GLU A 120 3.79 -6.24 21.75
CA GLU A 120 5.02 -5.45 21.63
C GLU A 120 4.75 -3.97 21.48
N LYS A 121 3.64 -3.60 20.83
CA LYS A 121 3.30 -2.20 20.59
C LYS A 121 2.69 -1.53 21.83
N TYR A 122 1.88 -2.27 22.57
CA TYR A 122 1.24 -1.84 23.82
C TYR A 122 1.39 -2.93 24.89
N PRO A 123 2.60 -3.11 25.46
CA PRO A 123 2.89 -4.20 26.40
C PRO A 123 2.10 -4.09 27.71
N ASP A 124 1.66 -2.90 28.08
CA ASP A 124 0.98 -2.62 29.35
C ASP A 124 -0.56 -2.70 29.24
N VAL A 125 -1.10 -3.10 28.09
CA VAL A 125 -2.56 -3.14 27.87
C VAL A 125 -3.05 -4.58 27.85
N ASP A 126 -3.99 -4.89 28.75
CA ASP A 126 -4.63 -6.20 28.84
C ASP A 126 -5.31 -6.58 27.50
N PRO A 127 -5.18 -7.83 27.02
CA PRO A 127 -5.82 -8.28 25.77
C PRO A 127 -7.34 -8.06 25.71
N ASN A 128 -8.02 -8.02 26.85
CA ASN A 128 -9.47 -7.85 26.95
C ASN A 128 -9.91 -6.40 27.14
N ASP A 129 -8.97 -5.45 27.19
CA ASP A 129 -9.28 -4.04 27.39
C ASP A 129 -10.09 -3.45 26.22
N MET A 130 -11.00 -2.52 26.51
CA MET A 130 -11.77 -1.81 25.48
C MET A 130 -10.89 -1.02 24.51
N PHE A 131 -9.66 -0.68 24.89
CA PHE A 131 -8.65 -0.09 24.03
C PHE A 131 -8.50 -0.82 22.68
N TRP A 132 -8.56 -2.15 22.69
CA TRP A 132 -8.45 -2.98 21.48
C TRP A 132 -9.66 -2.89 20.56
N ARG A 133 -10.77 -2.34 21.05
CA ARG A 133 -12.04 -2.22 20.33
C ARG A 133 -12.30 -0.81 19.82
N MET A 134 -11.37 0.13 20.02
CA MET A 134 -11.53 1.50 19.56
C MET A 134 -10.21 2.24 19.35
N GLY A 135 -10.15 3.06 18.31
CA GLY A 135 -9.02 3.96 18.07
C GLY A 135 -7.71 3.21 17.85
N LYS A 136 -6.65 3.59 18.56
CA LYS A 136 -5.29 3.10 18.29
C LYS A 136 -5.09 1.59 18.49
N GLY A 137 -5.82 0.98 19.43
CA GLY A 137 -5.75 -0.47 19.64
C GLY A 137 -6.40 -1.22 18.49
N GLU A 138 -7.59 -0.78 18.08
CA GLU A 138 -8.30 -1.31 16.90
C GLU A 138 -7.45 -1.14 15.63
N ASP A 139 -6.87 0.03 15.39
CA ASP A 139 -6.00 0.30 14.24
C ASP A 139 -4.80 -0.65 14.20
N THR A 140 -4.23 -0.95 15.37
CA THR A 140 -3.06 -1.84 15.49
C THR A 140 -3.44 -3.28 15.17
N LEU A 141 -4.54 -3.78 15.75
CA LEU A 141 -5.04 -5.12 15.45
C LEU A 141 -5.42 -5.25 13.98
N SER A 142 -6.16 -4.29 13.45
CA SER A 142 -6.59 -4.29 12.06
C SER A 142 -5.40 -4.33 11.09
N THR A 143 -4.40 -3.47 11.33
CA THR A 143 -3.18 -3.41 10.52
C THR A 143 -2.38 -4.71 10.61
N PHE A 144 -2.20 -5.23 11.82
CA PHE A 144 -1.51 -6.48 12.07
C PHE A 144 -2.19 -7.65 11.33
N THR A 145 -3.49 -7.85 11.58
CA THR A 145 -4.26 -8.96 11.01
C THR A 145 -4.25 -8.91 9.49
N ARG A 146 -4.38 -7.71 8.89
CA ARG A 146 -4.30 -7.55 7.43
C ARG A 146 -2.95 -7.98 6.87
N TYR A 147 -1.86 -7.51 7.47
CA TYR A 147 -0.52 -7.89 7.03
C TYR A 147 -0.26 -9.39 7.24
N TYR A 148 -0.62 -9.94 8.40
CA TYR A 148 -0.43 -11.36 8.70
C TYR A 148 -1.24 -12.26 7.76
N ASN A 149 -2.45 -11.85 7.35
CA ASN A 149 -3.29 -12.63 6.44
C ASN A 149 -2.76 -12.73 5.01
N VAL A 150 -1.95 -11.76 4.55
CA VAL A 150 -1.34 -11.80 3.21
C VAL A 150 -0.01 -12.54 3.17
N LEU A 151 0.53 -12.95 4.32
CA LEU A 151 1.73 -13.79 4.42
C LEU A 151 1.42 -15.22 3.98
N ASP A 152 2.38 -15.84 3.31
CA ASP A 152 2.34 -17.28 3.08
C ASP A 152 2.65 -18.09 4.35
N GLN A 153 2.49 -19.41 4.29
CA GLN A 153 2.68 -20.27 5.46
C GLN A 153 4.09 -20.20 6.05
N ASN A 154 5.12 -20.12 5.21
CA ASN A 154 6.51 -20.05 5.68
C ASN A 154 6.76 -18.68 6.33
N GLU A 155 6.26 -17.62 5.72
CA GLU A 155 6.36 -16.25 6.26
C GLU A 155 5.65 -16.13 7.60
N LYS A 156 4.47 -16.74 7.77
CA LYS A 156 3.77 -16.79 9.06
C LYS A 156 4.59 -17.50 10.13
N GLU A 157 5.17 -18.66 9.81
CA GLU A 157 6.01 -19.40 10.75
C GLU A 157 7.24 -18.60 11.18
N GLU A 158 7.89 -17.89 10.25
CA GLU A 158 9.02 -17.01 10.58
C GLU A 158 8.58 -15.81 11.44
N PHE A 159 7.41 -15.25 11.13
CA PHE A 159 6.82 -14.14 11.86
C PHE A 159 6.52 -14.55 13.32
N GLU A 160 5.87 -15.69 13.53
CA GLU A 160 5.55 -16.23 14.87
C GLU A 160 6.79 -16.61 15.66
N LYS A 161 7.83 -17.12 15.00
CA LYS A 161 9.13 -17.40 15.65
C LYS A 161 9.79 -16.11 16.15
N LYS A 162 9.70 -15.03 15.37
CA LYS A 162 10.23 -13.72 15.71
C LYS A 162 9.42 -13.05 16.82
N PHE A 163 8.09 -13.12 16.74
CA PHE A 163 7.16 -12.43 17.61
C PHE A 163 6.37 -13.44 18.45
N LYS A 164 6.99 -13.94 19.51
CA LYS A 164 6.32 -14.88 20.41
C LYS A 164 5.33 -14.15 21.32
N PRO A 165 4.09 -14.63 21.45
CA PRO A 165 3.16 -14.07 22.42
C PRO A 165 3.65 -14.32 23.85
N ASN A 166 3.29 -13.42 24.75
CA ASN A 166 3.42 -13.67 26.18
C ASN A 166 2.26 -14.56 26.68
N ASN A 167 2.24 -14.87 27.97
CA ASN A 167 1.20 -15.75 28.55
C ASN A 167 -0.23 -15.20 28.39
N GLU A 168 -0.42 -13.89 28.31
CA GLU A 168 -1.75 -13.26 28.17
C GLU A 168 -2.26 -13.29 26.73
N TRP A 169 -1.34 -13.40 25.77
CA TRP A 169 -1.61 -13.42 24.33
C TRP A 169 -1.37 -14.80 23.70
N SER A 170 -1.31 -15.88 24.50
CA SER A 170 -0.87 -17.21 24.06
C SER A 170 -1.62 -17.75 22.84
N ASP A 171 -2.92 -17.44 22.76
CA ASP A 171 -3.84 -18.00 21.78
C ASP A 171 -4.04 -17.04 20.59
N PHE A 172 -3.23 -15.98 20.47
CA PHE A 172 -3.48 -14.93 19.49
C PHE A 172 -3.32 -15.37 18.03
N TYR A 173 -2.48 -16.37 17.77
CA TYR A 173 -2.25 -16.92 16.44
C TYR A 173 -3.14 -18.14 16.11
N GLU A 174 -3.93 -18.64 17.07
CA GLU A 174 -4.81 -19.80 16.91
C GLU A 174 -6.13 -19.46 16.21
#